data_AF-A0A1D2N4Y2-F1
#
_entry.id   AF-A0A1D2N4Y2-F1
#
_cell.length_a   1.000
_cell.length_b   1.000
_cell.length_c   1.000
_cell.angle_alpha   90.00
_cell.angle_beta   90.00
_cell.angle_gamma   90.00
#
_symmetry.space_group_name_H-M   'P 1'
#
loop_
_entity.id
_entity.type
_entity.pdbx_description
1 polymer ?
#
loop_
_entity_poly.entity_id
_entity_poly.type
_entity_poly.pdbx_seq_one_letter_code
_entity_poly.pdbx_strand_id
1 'polypeptide(L)'
;MIQEKQKVILWEDFIRLQTSIVSFQKERSCPASSNSRISIIIKIVYSIPMLPTFWPVGREFGLYRIMACKFRHFLALVISVGITSLILCIFGRDQTAVNLEQIVSETHKQFESLKANLQNGDGAKRLEVEDKYISMLGFNSDGVDLTSKGGSSIASHLKNKFFVPELEFQNETLPVIIVSSVQKGQLLEAEEFIMNVQQFLPSKLVLLWNVDPSTPIEEDNDFSYSLKQLCNTSTCLVKRFNFEDYPEHLKDLTLRAYRPIILQTLLDSGNCVLWLDIDRRLMRSSQLNLQQLLNLSQHGGSDGIIGWSAGHPTSSLTHPKMFPFFQTDVENYYFHRMIDPSQLLLCKSNNLVSKVMHPWVACTLKKDCVAPFGAQTSGCRFDKKPLYRYSGCHAYDAAALNVALGLAFPLHQPYIARSSISRPSQKYNLTTSS
;
A
#
# COMPACT_ATOMS: atom_id res chain seq x y z
N MET A 1 -20.83 -24.57 22.32
CA MET A 1 -19.60 -24.41 23.14
C MET A 1 -18.63 -23.30 22.69
N ILE A 2 -18.76 -22.68 21.51
CA ILE A 2 -17.93 -21.50 21.14
C ILE A 2 -18.66 -20.17 21.38
N GLN A 3 -20.01 -20.14 21.32
CA GLN A 3 -20.78 -18.94 21.62
C GLN A 3 -20.87 -18.56 23.12
N GLU A 4 -20.59 -19.48 24.04
CA GLU A 4 -20.52 -19.15 25.47
C GLU A 4 -19.19 -18.49 25.87
N LYS A 5 -18.08 -18.76 25.16
CA LYS A 5 -16.79 -18.15 25.47
C LYS A 5 -16.69 -16.67 25.04
N GLN A 6 -17.45 -16.25 24.02
CA GLN A 6 -17.51 -14.84 23.61
C GLN A 6 -18.31 -13.94 24.57
N LYS A 7 -19.30 -14.50 25.29
CA LYS A 7 -20.06 -13.73 26.29
C LYS A 7 -19.27 -13.45 27.57
N VAL A 8 -18.32 -14.31 27.93
CA VAL A 8 -17.48 -14.14 29.13
C VAL A 8 -16.41 -13.05 28.92
N ILE A 9 -15.83 -12.95 27.73
CA ILE A 9 -14.79 -11.94 27.42
C ILE A 9 -15.37 -10.52 27.39
N LEU A 10 -16.57 -10.34 26.81
CA LEU A 10 -17.26 -9.05 26.80
C LEU A 10 -17.71 -8.59 28.21
N TRP A 11 -17.86 -9.51 29.16
CA TRP A 11 -18.24 -9.18 30.54
C TRP A 11 -17.03 -8.80 31.40
N GLU A 12 -15.86 -9.41 31.19
CA GLU A 12 -14.62 -9.01 31.87
C GLU A 12 -14.10 -7.64 31.43
N ASP A 13 -14.25 -7.28 30.15
CA ASP A 13 -13.86 -5.95 29.64
C ASP A 13 -14.78 -4.84 30.16
N PHE A 14 -16.06 -5.14 30.40
CA PHE A 14 -17.02 -4.22 31.01
C PHE A 14 -16.72 -3.97 32.50
N ILE A 15 -16.28 -4.99 33.25
CA ILE A 15 -15.85 -4.85 34.65
C ILE A 15 -14.51 -4.10 34.77
N ARG A 16 -13.58 -4.25 33.82
CA ARG A 16 -12.34 -3.46 33.77
C ARG A 16 -12.58 -1.98 33.49
N LEU A 17 -13.54 -1.63 32.65
CA LEU A 17 -13.90 -0.22 32.40
C LEU A 17 -14.55 0.46 33.63
N GLN A 18 -15.38 -0.27 34.37
CA GLN A 18 -16.00 0.24 35.60
C GLN A 18 -14.98 0.45 36.74
N THR A 19 -13.97 -0.43 36.86
CA THR A 19 -12.93 -0.31 37.89
C THR A 19 -11.91 0.80 37.61
N SER A 20 -11.59 1.11 36.35
CA SER A 20 -10.73 2.25 36.00
C SER A 20 -11.37 3.62 36.30
N ILE A 21 -12.70 3.73 36.21
CA ILE A 21 -13.42 4.96 36.56
C ILE A 21 -13.44 5.19 38.08
N VAL A 22 -13.50 4.12 38.88
CA VAL A 22 -13.44 4.21 40.35
C VAL A 22 -12.02 4.52 40.84
N SER A 23 -10.95 4.08 40.15
CA SER A 23 -9.57 4.43 40.51
C SER A 23 -9.21 5.89 40.23
N PHE A 24 -9.93 6.58 39.34
CA PHE A 24 -9.65 8.00 39.03
C PHE A 24 -10.23 8.98 40.08
N GLN A 25 -11.05 8.51 41.03
CA GLN A 25 -11.59 9.33 42.12
C GLN A 25 -10.83 9.23 43.46
N LYS A 26 -9.78 8.38 43.57
CA LYS A 26 -9.09 8.14 44.85
C LYS A 26 -7.75 8.87 45.05
N GLU A 27 -7.26 9.62 44.06
CA GLU A 27 -6.04 10.42 44.22
C GLU A 27 -6.30 11.89 43.89
N ARG A 28 -6.57 12.69 44.92
CA ARG A 28 -6.05 14.05 45.09
C ARG A 28 -6.55 14.64 46.42
N SER A 29 -5.66 14.60 47.41
CA SER A 29 -5.65 15.51 48.56
C SER A 29 -4.63 16.62 48.28
N CYS A 30 -5.00 17.88 48.57
CA CYS A 30 -4.38 19.22 48.45
C CYS A 30 -2.84 19.39 48.60
N PRO A 31 -2.21 20.57 48.29
CA PRO A 31 -2.77 21.93 48.25
C PRO A 31 -2.31 22.93 47.13
N ALA A 32 -3.08 24.01 47.02
CA ALA A 32 -2.83 25.40 46.59
C ALA A 32 -1.67 25.76 45.62
N SER A 33 -2.00 26.40 44.49
CA SER A 33 -1.68 27.83 44.25
C SER A 33 -2.24 28.37 42.91
N SER A 34 -2.80 29.57 42.99
CA SER A 34 -2.86 30.67 42.00
C SER A 34 -3.38 30.45 40.56
N ASN A 35 -4.42 31.24 40.29
CA ASN A 35 -4.67 32.01 39.06
C ASN A 35 -5.36 31.35 37.85
N SER A 36 -6.63 31.73 37.74
CA SER A 36 -7.19 32.50 36.61
C SER A 36 -7.93 31.73 35.51
N ARG A 37 -9.23 32.07 35.44
CA ARG A 37 -10.11 32.08 34.25
C ARG A 37 -10.43 30.74 33.61
N ILE A 38 -11.57 30.16 33.99
CA ILE A 38 -12.69 29.83 33.08
C ILE A 38 -13.94 29.81 33.99
N SER A 39 -14.59 30.97 34.07
CA SER A 39 -15.95 31.14 34.57
C SER A 39 -16.84 31.31 33.35
N ILE A 40 -18.13 30.98 33.50
CA ILE A 40 -19.22 31.07 32.51
C ILE A 40 -19.45 29.74 31.77
N ILE A 41 -20.26 28.86 32.39
CA ILE A 41 -21.41 28.10 31.81
C ILE A 41 -21.97 27.16 32.91
N ILE A 42 -22.11 27.60 34.18
CA ILE A 42 -22.94 26.89 35.16
C ILE A 42 -23.60 27.92 36.07
N LYS A 43 -24.60 28.64 35.56
CA LYS A 43 -25.35 29.63 36.38
C LYS A 43 -26.81 29.82 35.97
N ILE A 44 -27.50 28.78 35.48
CA ILE A 44 -28.91 28.88 35.06
C ILE A 44 -29.88 27.88 35.73
N VAL A 45 -29.43 26.95 36.58
CA VAL A 45 -30.36 25.90 37.11
C VAL A 45 -30.84 26.12 38.56
N TYR A 46 -30.37 27.13 39.29
CA TYR A 46 -30.82 27.34 40.68
C TYR A 46 -31.42 28.73 40.88
N SER A 47 -32.71 28.89 40.61
CA SER A 47 -33.54 30.00 41.09
C SER A 47 -35.03 29.65 41.05
N ILE A 48 -35.56 29.01 42.10
CA ILE A 48 -36.99 29.09 42.51
C ILE A 48 -37.05 29.07 44.06
N PRO A 49 -37.90 29.89 44.72
CA PRO A 49 -37.72 30.31 46.12
C PRO A 49 -38.54 29.55 47.19
N MET A 50 -38.13 29.80 48.44
CA MET A 50 -38.60 29.46 49.80
C MET A 50 -40.11 29.25 50.06
N LEU A 51 -40.47 28.43 51.08
CA LEU A 51 -41.03 28.87 52.42
C LEU A 51 -41.43 27.67 53.33
N PRO A 52 -41.72 27.85 54.65
CA PRO A 52 -40.99 27.19 55.74
C PRO A 52 -41.86 26.30 56.65
N THR A 53 -41.25 25.41 57.46
CA THR A 53 -41.87 24.99 58.73
C THR A 53 -40.83 24.68 59.81
N PHE A 54 -41.22 25.12 61.01
CA PHE A 54 -40.55 25.08 62.31
C PHE A 54 -40.24 23.66 62.81
N TRP A 55 -39.15 23.57 63.58
CA TRP A 55 -38.76 22.43 64.44
C TRP A 55 -39.76 22.29 65.62
N PRO A 56 -40.08 21.08 66.12
CA PRO A 56 -39.31 20.62 67.28
C PRO A 56 -38.97 19.11 67.32
N VAL A 57 -37.75 18.85 67.78
CA VAL A 57 -37.29 17.81 68.73
C VAL A 57 -38.05 16.47 68.72
N GLY A 58 -37.41 15.45 68.14
CA GLY A 58 -37.81 14.06 68.30
C GLY A 58 -36.76 13.14 67.69
N ARG A 59 -36.33 12.15 68.46
CA ARG A 59 -35.28 11.17 68.13
C ARG A 59 -35.68 10.29 66.93
N GLU A 60 -34.65 9.80 66.25
CA GLU A 60 -34.64 8.85 65.11
C GLU A 60 -34.95 9.44 63.73
N PHE A 61 -33.96 9.45 62.82
CA PHE A 61 -34.08 9.22 61.36
C PHE A 61 -32.73 9.52 60.66
N GLY A 62 -31.77 8.59 60.78
CA GLY A 62 -30.46 8.66 60.12
C GLY A 62 -30.41 8.09 58.69
N LEU A 63 -31.47 7.41 58.23
CA LEU A 63 -31.46 6.68 56.94
C LEU A 63 -32.10 7.43 55.76
N TYR A 64 -32.96 8.43 55.99
CA TYR A 64 -33.74 9.04 54.92
C TYR A 64 -32.94 10.06 54.07
N ARG A 65 -31.95 10.74 54.67
CA ARG A 65 -31.11 11.74 53.97
C ARG A 65 -30.11 11.13 52.98
N ILE A 66 -29.64 9.91 53.22
CA ILE A 66 -28.68 9.22 52.33
C ILE A 66 -29.39 8.65 51.10
N MET A 67 -30.64 8.20 51.25
CA MET A 67 -31.45 7.67 50.14
C MET A 67 -31.89 8.77 49.17
N ALA A 68 -32.28 9.94 49.67
CA ALA A 68 -32.69 11.09 48.84
C ALA A 68 -31.53 11.65 47.98
N CYS A 69 -30.28 11.56 48.46
CA CYS A 69 -29.12 12.02 47.70
C CYS A 69 -28.75 11.05 46.57
N LYS A 70 -28.86 9.73 46.80
CA LYS A 70 -28.57 8.70 45.78
C LYS A 70 -29.62 8.66 44.66
N PHE A 71 -30.90 8.85 44.98
CA PHE A 71 -31.97 8.85 43.97
C PHE A 71 -31.86 10.02 42.99
N ARG A 72 -31.43 11.20 43.46
CA ARG A 72 -31.21 12.38 42.62
C ARG A 72 -30.08 12.23 41.61
N HIS A 73 -28.97 11.61 42.02
CA HIS A 73 -27.83 11.36 41.12
C HIS A 73 -28.15 10.24 40.12
N PHE A 74 -28.89 9.22 40.54
CA PHE A 74 -29.37 8.17 39.65
C PHE A 74 -30.33 8.71 38.59
N LEU A 75 -31.29 9.56 38.97
CA LEU A 75 -32.23 10.19 38.03
C LEU A 75 -31.52 11.10 37.02
N ALA A 76 -30.51 11.86 37.46
CA ALA A 76 -29.70 12.70 36.57
C ALA A 76 -28.91 11.88 35.53
N LEU A 77 -28.40 10.70 35.92
CA LEU A 77 -27.69 9.80 35.02
C LEU A 77 -28.62 9.19 33.97
N VAL A 78 -29.82 8.74 34.37
CA VAL A 78 -30.83 8.21 33.45
C VAL A 78 -31.28 9.27 32.44
N ILE A 79 -31.49 10.51 32.89
CA ILE A 79 -31.85 11.63 32.02
C ILE A 79 -30.71 11.95 31.04
N SER A 80 -29.44 11.92 31.48
CA SER A 80 -28.27 12.13 30.61
C SER A 80 -28.14 11.07 29.52
N VAL A 81 -28.36 9.80 29.85
CA VAL A 81 -28.37 8.69 28.87
C VAL A 81 -29.54 8.81 27.89
N GLY A 82 -30.70 9.25 28.36
CA GLY A 82 -31.86 9.52 27.52
C GLY A 82 -31.62 10.66 26.53
N ILE A 83 -31.05 11.78 26.98
CA ILE A 83 -30.75 12.94 26.13
C ILE A 83 -29.67 12.60 25.10
N THR A 84 -28.61 11.88 25.47
CA THR A 84 -27.56 11.46 24.53
C THR A 84 -28.09 10.48 23.48
N SER A 85 -28.97 9.55 23.87
CA SER A 85 -29.65 8.66 22.91
C SER A 85 -30.57 9.42 21.97
N LEU A 86 -31.29 10.44 22.46
CA LEU A 86 -32.15 11.28 21.63
C LEU A 86 -31.33 12.12 20.64
N ILE A 87 -30.20 12.68 21.08
CA ILE A 87 -29.25 13.42 20.23
C ILE A 87 -28.68 12.50 19.16
N LEU A 88 -28.28 11.26 19.49
CA LEU A 88 -27.81 10.28 18.51
C LEU A 88 -28.91 9.89 17.49
N CYS A 89 -30.16 9.80 17.92
CA CYS A 89 -31.28 9.52 17.01
C CYS A 89 -31.64 10.70 16.09
N ILE A 90 -31.46 11.94 16.56
CA ILE A 90 -31.77 13.15 15.79
C ILE A 90 -30.62 13.50 14.83
N PHE A 91 -29.37 13.42 15.28
CA PHE A 91 -28.18 13.73 14.47
C PHE A 91 -27.64 12.53 13.67
N GLY A 92 -27.96 11.29 14.07
CA GLY A 92 -27.54 10.08 13.34
C GLY A 92 -28.39 9.74 12.11
N ARG A 93 -29.40 10.56 11.81
CA ARG A 93 -30.34 10.31 10.71
C ARG A 93 -29.80 10.70 9.32
N ASP A 94 -28.68 11.41 9.24
CA ASP A 94 -28.13 11.94 7.97
C ASP A 94 -26.79 11.33 7.50
N GLN A 95 -26.24 10.28 8.14
CA GLN A 95 -24.95 9.69 7.71
C GLN A 95 -24.87 8.15 7.67
N THR A 96 -25.96 7.43 7.91
CA THR A 96 -25.96 5.94 7.93
C THR A 96 -26.33 5.29 6.60
N ALA A 97 -26.12 5.99 5.49
CA ALA A 97 -26.11 5.41 4.13
C ALA A 97 -24.68 5.11 3.63
N VAL A 98 -23.70 4.98 4.54
CA VAL A 98 -22.39 4.41 4.18
C VAL A 98 -22.51 2.88 4.20
N ASN A 99 -22.86 2.33 3.03
CA ASN A 99 -22.62 0.97 2.53
C ASN A 99 -22.31 -0.14 3.55
N LEU A 100 -23.31 -0.57 4.34
CA LEU A 100 -23.28 -1.85 5.05
C LEU A 100 -23.05 -3.03 4.10
N GLU A 101 -23.54 -2.94 2.87
CA GLU A 101 -23.30 -3.96 1.84
C GLU A 101 -21.81 -4.12 1.49
N GLN A 102 -21.04 -3.02 1.48
CA GLN A 102 -19.62 -3.06 1.17
C GLN A 102 -18.83 -3.73 2.30
N ILE A 103 -19.14 -3.38 3.56
CA ILE A 103 -18.53 -3.99 4.75
C ILE A 103 -18.87 -5.49 4.84
N VAL A 104 -20.12 -5.86 4.57
CA VAL A 104 -20.55 -7.27 4.56
C VAL A 104 -19.91 -8.03 3.40
N SER A 105 -19.79 -7.43 2.22
CA SER A 105 -19.11 -8.06 1.08
C SER A 105 -17.63 -8.27 1.33
N GLU A 106 -16.95 -7.29 1.95
CA GLU A 106 -15.54 -7.41 2.31
C GLU A 106 -15.34 -8.49 3.38
N THR A 107 -16.22 -8.54 4.38
CA THR A 107 -16.17 -9.57 5.42
C THR A 107 -16.42 -10.97 4.84
N HIS A 108 -17.35 -11.11 3.90
CA HIS A 108 -17.63 -12.39 3.24
C HIS A 108 -16.47 -12.83 2.33
N LYS A 109 -15.87 -11.89 1.59
CA LYS A 109 -14.64 -12.14 0.81
C LYS A 109 -13.49 -12.59 1.72
N GLN A 110 -13.33 -11.98 2.89
CA GLN A 110 -12.32 -12.38 3.87
C GLN A 110 -12.60 -13.78 4.43
N PHE A 111 -13.86 -14.11 4.73
CA PHE A 111 -14.24 -15.41 5.26
C PHE A 111 -14.06 -16.55 4.24
N GLU A 112 -14.44 -16.35 2.98
CA GLU A 112 -14.20 -17.32 1.92
C GLU A 112 -12.70 -17.49 1.64
N SER A 113 -11.91 -16.42 1.70
CA SER A 113 -10.45 -16.52 1.61
C SER A 113 -9.84 -17.31 2.78
N LEU A 114 -10.39 -17.20 3.99
CA LEU A 114 -9.96 -17.96 5.16
C LEU A 114 -10.30 -19.44 5.01
N LYS A 115 -11.52 -19.75 4.55
CA LYS A 115 -11.98 -21.12 4.29
C LYS A 115 -11.13 -21.82 3.22
N ALA A 116 -10.84 -21.14 2.12
CA ALA A 116 -9.96 -21.66 1.07
C ALA A 116 -8.52 -21.90 1.57
N ASN A 117 -7.99 -20.99 2.40
CA ASN A 117 -6.66 -21.14 3.00
C ASN A 117 -6.58 -22.27 4.05
N LEU A 118 -7.67 -22.57 4.75
CA LEU A 118 -7.75 -23.67 5.71
C LEU A 118 -7.92 -25.03 5.00
N GLN A 119 -8.60 -25.06 3.85
CA GLN A 119 -8.78 -26.28 3.05
C GLN A 119 -7.51 -26.70 2.28
N ASN A 120 -6.62 -25.75 1.96
CA ASN A 120 -5.35 -26.00 1.26
C ASN A 120 -4.13 -26.20 2.18
N GLY A 121 -4.36 -26.55 3.46
CA GLY A 121 -3.28 -26.98 4.36
C GLY A 121 -2.59 -28.23 3.81
N ASP A 122 -1.28 -28.17 3.61
CA ASP A 122 -0.36 -29.21 3.11
C ASP A 122 -0.20 -29.41 1.59
N GLY A 123 -0.82 -28.58 0.75
CA GLY A 123 -0.41 -28.46 -0.65
C GLY A 123 0.84 -27.59 -0.80
N ALA A 124 1.89 -28.06 -1.50
CA ALA A 124 3.05 -27.23 -1.83
C ALA A 124 2.59 -25.97 -2.60
N LYS A 125 2.61 -24.80 -1.96
CA LYS A 125 2.22 -23.54 -2.59
C LYS A 125 3.21 -23.24 -3.71
N ARG A 126 2.75 -23.29 -4.97
CA ARG A 126 3.59 -23.00 -6.13
C ARG A 126 3.17 -21.69 -6.82
N LEU A 127 4.17 -21.02 -7.37
CA LEU A 127 4.02 -19.94 -8.36
C LEU A 127 3.63 -20.54 -9.71
N GLU A 128 2.46 -21.18 -9.76
CA GLU A 128 1.84 -21.60 -11.01
C GLU A 128 1.05 -20.41 -11.56
N VAL A 129 1.40 -20.03 -12.78
CA VAL A 129 0.77 -18.94 -13.54
C VAL A 129 0.02 -19.58 -14.71
N GLU A 130 -1.18 -19.08 -15.01
CA GLU A 130 -1.91 -19.55 -16.18
C GLU A 130 -1.12 -19.30 -17.48
N ASP A 131 -1.09 -20.28 -18.39
CA ASP A 131 -0.32 -20.24 -19.65
C ASP A 131 -0.62 -19.01 -20.51
N LYS A 132 -1.84 -18.46 -20.41
CA LYS A 132 -2.24 -17.24 -21.10
C LYS A 132 -1.37 -16.03 -20.71
N TYR A 133 -0.96 -15.92 -19.45
CA TYR A 133 -0.11 -14.81 -18.99
C TYR A 133 1.34 -15.02 -19.39
N ILE A 134 1.82 -16.27 -19.33
CA ILE A 134 3.17 -16.65 -19.74
C ILE A 134 3.41 -16.31 -21.22
N SER A 135 2.46 -16.70 -22.07
CA SER A 135 2.50 -16.40 -23.51
C SER A 135 2.34 -14.92 -23.81
N MET A 136 1.40 -14.23 -23.15
CA MET A 136 1.17 -12.79 -23.35
C MET A 136 2.37 -11.93 -22.94
N LEU A 137 3.13 -12.33 -21.91
CA LEU A 137 4.27 -11.58 -21.38
C LEU A 137 5.64 -12.03 -21.92
N GLY A 138 5.65 -12.92 -22.92
CA GLY A 138 6.87 -13.30 -23.64
C GLY A 138 7.82 -14.24 -22.89
N PHE A 139 7.37 -14.91 -21.82
CA PHE A 139 8.23 -15.81 -21.03
C PHE A 139 8.60 -17.12 -21.75
N ASN A 140 7.84 -17.53 -22.79
CA ASN A 140 8.08 -18.76 -23.57
C ASN A 140 9.03 -18.58 -24.78
N SER A 141 9.90 -17.57 -24.77
CA SER A 141 10.79 -17.28 -25.91
C SER A 141 12.08 -18.11 -25.95
N ASP A 142 12.19 -19.17 -25.14
CA ASP A 142 13.22 -20.19 -25.30
C ASP A 142 12.78 -21.23 -26.36
N GLY A 143 13.13 -20.97 -27.64
CA GLY A 143 13.20 -22.03 -28.66
C GLY A 143 12.11 -22.10 -29.74
N VAL A 144 11.33 -21.05 -29.99
CA VAL A 144 10.55 -20.99 -31.24
C VAL A 144 11.34 -20.27 -32.31
N ASP A 145 12.07 -21.07 -33.09
CA ASP A 145 12.61 -20.66 -34.38
C ASP A 145 11.42 -20.21 -35.27
N LEU A 146 11.35 -18.91 -35.58
CA LEU A 146 10.24 -18.25 -36.29
C LEU A 146 10.14 -18.63 -37.78
N THR A 147 10.65 -19.82 -38.15
CA THR A 147 10.62 -20.37 -39.51
C THR A 147 9.53 -21.43 -39.70
N SER A 148 8.83 -21.89 -38.65
CA SER A 148 7.71 -22.82 -38.81
C SER A 148 6.40 -22.09 -39.12
N LYS A 149 6.02 -22.13 -40.40
CA LYS A 149 4.71 -21.73 -40.94
C LYS A 149 3.56 -22.32 -40.10
N GLY A 150 2.92 -21.50 -39.25
CA GLY A 150 1.68 -21.89 -38.56
C GLY A 150 1.29 -21.06 -37.33
N GLY A 151 2.24 -20.44 -36.61
CA GLY A 151 1.96 -19.71 -35.36
C GLY A 151 1.90 -18.18 -35.47
N SER A 152 1.97 -17.63 -36.68
CA SER A 152 2.35 -16.22 -36.91
C SER A 152 1.32 -15.17 -36.48
N SER A 153 0.02 -15.49 -36.40
CA SER A 153 -1.03 -14.46 -36.27
C SER A 153 -1.16 -13.88 -34.85
N ILE A 154 -1.05 -14.69 -33.81
CA ILE A 154 -1.29 -14.23 -32.41
C ILE A 154 -0.07 -13.48 -31.89
N ALA A 155 1.13 -14.00 -32.13
CA ALA A 155 2.37 -13.33 -31.76
C ALA A 155 2.54 -11.98 -32.48
N SER A 156 2.19 -11.89 -33.77
CA SER A 156 2.21 -10.61 -34.50
C SER A 156 1.16 -9.62 -33.98
N HIS A 157 -0.01 -10.10 -33.57
CA HIS A 157 -1.07 -9.24 -33.03
C HIS A 157 -0.72 -8.70 -31.64
N LEU A 158 -0.11 -9.52 -30.78
CA LEU A 158 0.37 -9.09 -29.46
C LEU A 158 1.58 -8.15 -29.55
N LYS A 159 2.50 -8.39 -30.48
CA LYS A 159 3.63 -7.48 -30.77
C LYS A 159 3.14 -6.10 -31.24
N ASN A 160 2.05 -6.05 -32.03
CA ASN A 160 1.41 -4.80 -32.44
C ASN A 160 0.64 -4.10 -31.31
N LYS A 161 0.02 -4.83 -30.36
CA LYS A 161 -0.66 -4.24 -29.19
C LYS A 161 0.33 -3.55 -28.23
N PHE A 162 1.53 -4.10 -28.10
CA PHE A 162 2.55 -3.58 -27.18
C PHE A 162 3.64 -2.74 -27.84
N PHE A 163 3.65 -2.62 -29.18
CA PHE A 163 4.60 -1.82 -29.95
C PHE A 163 4.80 -0.44 -29.32
N VAL A 164 5.93 -0.27 -28.63
CA VAL A 164 6.55 1.06 -28.50
C VAL A 164 7.10 1.31 -29.90
N PRO A 165 6.85 2.50 -30.52
CA PRO A 165 7.41 2.81 -31.83
C PRO A 165 8.86 2.36 -31.88
N GLU A 166 9.26 1.76 -33.00
CA GLU A 166 10.66 1.48 -33.29
C GLU A 166 11.38 2.82 -33.30
N LEU A 167 11.81 3.23 -32.11
CA LEU A 167 12.62 4.41 -31.90
C LEU A 167 13.94 4.02 -32.53
N GLU A 168 14.18 4.53 -33.72
CA GLU A 168 15.49 4.48 -34.36
C GLU A 168 16.46 5.26 -33.48
N PHE A 169 16.99 4.60 -32.46
CA PHE A 169 18.04 5.15 -31.62
C PHE A 169 19.31 5.16 -32.45
N GLN A 170 19.63 6.33 -33.02
CA GLN A 170 20.90 6.49 -33.72
C GLN A 170 22.05 6.33 -32.74
N ASN A 171 22.78 5.22 -32.87
CA ASN A 171 24.11 4.97 -32.29
C ASN A 171 24.29 5.25 -30.79
N GLU A 172 23.26 5.10 -29.95
CA GLU A 172 23.45 5.02 -28.50
C GLU A 172 23.61 3.55 -28.06
N THR A 173 24.64 3.30 -27.25
CA THR A 173 24.75 2.09 -26.41
C THR A 173 23.45 1.90 -25.64
N LEU A 174 22.74 0.78 -25.88
CA LEU A 174 21.50 0.32 -25.23
C LEU A 174 20.52 1.45 -24.81
N PRO A 175 19.49 1.74 -25.62
CA PRO A 175 18.55 2.80 -25.29
C PRO A 175 17.84 2.53 -23.96
N VAL A 176 17.81 3.56 -23.12
CA VAL A 176 17.15 3.54 -21.81
C VAL A 176 15.84 4.32 -21.91
N ILE A 177 14.74 3.65 -21.64
CA ILE A 177 13.41 4.28 -21.53
C ILE A 177 13.15 4.62 -20.06
N ILE A 178 12.76 5.87 -19.79
CA ILE A 178 12.34 6.32 -18.46
C ILE A 178 10.86 6.02 -18.32
N VAL A 179 10.47 5.24 -17.32
CA VAL A 179 9.10 4.75 -17.18
C VAL A 179 8.53 5.17 -15.84
N SER A 180 7.30 5.66 -15.85
CA SER A 180 6.52 5.90 -14.64
C SER A 180 5.07 5.50 -14.83
N SER A 181 4.36 5.29 -13.72
CA SER A 181 2.90 5.11 -13.71
C SER A 181 2.22 6.32 -13.12
N VAL A 182 1.13 6.77 -13.74
CA VAL A 182 0.35 7.93 -13.32
C VAL A 182 -1.08 7.48 -13.02
N GLN A 183 -1.58 7.87 -11.85
CA GLN A 183 -2.96 7.64 -11.42
C GLN A 183 -3.80 8.90 -11.62
N LYS A 184 -5.12 8.72 -11.64
CA LYS A 184 -6.06 9.85 -11.67
C LYS A 184 -5.77 10.80 -10.49
N GLY A 185 -5.67 12.09 -10.79
CA GLY A 185 -5.34 13.14 -9.81
C GLY A 185 -3.86 13.48 -9.71
N GLN A 186 -2.96 12.76 -10.41
CA GLN A 186 -1.51 13.00 -10.37
C GLN A 186 -0.99 13.79 -11.59
N LEU A 187 -1.82 14.64 -12.20
CA LEU A 187 -1.46 15.35 -13.42
C LEU A 187 -0.32 16.36 -13.19
N LEU A 188 -0.34 17.05 -12.05
CA LEU A 188 0.72 17.99 -11.66
C LEU A 188 2.04 17.26 -11.38
N GLU A 189 1.99 16.12 -10.67
CA GLU A 189 3.18 15.32 -10.43
C GLU A 189 3.76 14.77 -11.72
N ALA A 190 2.92 14.42 -12.70
CA ALA A 190 3.37 14.01 -14.03
C ALA A 190 4.04 15.15 -14.79
N GLU A 191 3.52 16.37 -14.72
CA GLU A 191 4.12 17.55 -15.36
C GLU A 191 5.51 17.82 -14.78
N GLU A 192 5.61 17.90 -13.45
CA GLU A 192 6.89 18.08 -12.76
C GLU A 192 7.89 16.95 -13.07
N PHE A 193 7.40 15.71 -13.16
CA PHE A 193 8.23 14.56 -13.50
C PHE A 193 8.79 14.68 -14.93
N ILE A 194 7.96 14.98 -15.93
CA ILE A 194 8.40 15.15 -17.32
C ILE A 194 9.43 16.27 -17.42
N MET A 195 9.15 17.44 -16.83
CA MET A 195 10.08 18.57 -16.83
C MET A 195 11.42 18.21 -16.19
N ASN A 196 11.39 17.48 -15.07
CA ASN A 196 12.59 17.04 -14.37
C ASN A 196 13.41 16.03 -15.19
N VAL A 197 12.76 15.10 -15.88
CA VAL A 197 13.45 14.16 -16.78
C VAL A 197 14.05 14.90 -17.97
N GLN A 198 13.30 15.79 -18.62
CA GLN A 198 13.79 16.60 -19.74
C GLN A 198 14.98 17.48 -19.33
N GLN A 199 15.00 17.98 -18.09
CA GLN A 199 16.12 18.78 -17.57
C GLN A 199 17.42 17.97 -17.43
N PHE A 200 17.35 16.75 -16.90
CA PHE A 200 18.54 15.97 -16.53
C PHE A 200 18.90 14.85 -17.51
N LEU A 201 17.96 14.41 -18.35
CA LEU A 201 18.10 13.36 -19.35
C LEU A 201 17.31 13.73 -20.64
N PRO A 202 17.61 14.86 -21.29
CA PRO A 202 16.81 15.41 -22.40
C PRO A 202 16.69 14.50 -23.63
N SER A 203 17.65 13.60 -23.87
CA SER A 203 17.63 12.68 -25.02
C SER A 203 16.87 11.38 -24.76
N LYS A 204 16.36 11.17 -23.54
CA LYS A 204 15.71 9.90 -23.16
C LYS A 204 14.20 9.97 -23.35
N LEU A 205 13.63 8.89 -23.89
CA LEU A 205 12.19 8.73 -23.98
C LEU A 205 11.59 8.59 -22.57
N VAL A 206 10.57 9.39 -22.28
CA VAL A 206 9.66 9.22 -21.15
C VAL A 206 8.43 8.43 -21.60
N LEU A 207 8.10 7.35 -20.91
CA LEU A 207 6.90 6.57 -21.11
C LEU A 207 6.05 6.58 -19.84
N LEU A 208 4.92 7.28 -19.88
CA LEU A 208 3.95 7.33 -18.79
C LEU A 208 2.86 6.30 -19.00
N TRP A 209 2.67 5.43 -18.02
CA TRP A 209 1.58 4.47 -17.98
C TRP A 209 0.42 5.03 -17.14
N ASN A 210 -0.69 5.36 -17.80
CA ASN A 210 -1.95 5.61 -17.14
C ASN A 210 -2.46 4.28 -16.54
N VAL A 211 -2.52 4.22 -15.21
CA VAL A 211 -2.95 3.04 -14.43
C VAL A 211 -4.28 3.28 -13.71
N ASP A 212 -5.19 4.06 -14.30
CA ASP A 212 -6.54 4.26 -13.78
C ASP A 212 -7.47 3.06 -14.10
N PRO A 213 -7.88 2.27 -13.09
CA PRO A 213 -8.74 1.10 -13.31
C PRO A 213 -10.21 1.46 -13.57
N SER A 214 -10.61 2.73 -13.35
CA SER A 214 -12.01 3.15 -13.37
C SER A 214 -12.55 3.49 -14.76
N THR A 215 -11.70 3.46 -15.78
CA THR A 215 -12.08 3.92 -17.12
C THR A 215 -12.09 2.82 -18.17
N PRO A 216 -13.18 2.65 -18.94
CA PRO A 216 -13.21 1.71 -20.06
C PRO A 216 -12.09 1.99 -21.06
N ILE A 217 -11.57 0.93 -21.70
CA ILE A 217 -10.43 1.01 -22.63
C ILE A 217 -10.77 1.86 -23.87
N GLU A 218 -12.05 1.86 -24.26
CA GLU A 218 -12.54 2.43 -25.51
C GLU A 218 -12.72 3.96 -25.46
N GLU A 219 -12.64 4.56 -24.27
CA GLU A 219 -12.84 6.00 -24.09
C GLU A 219 -11.64 6.62 -23.35
N ASP A 220 -10.99 7.58 -24.03
CA ASP A 220 -10.11 8.51 -23.34
C ASP A 220 -10.99 9.42 -22.45
N ASN A 221 -10.91 9.23 -21.14
CA ASN A 221 -11.46 10.22 -20.21
C ASN A 221 -10.67 11.53 -20.24
N ASP A 222 -11.25 12.60 -19.68
CA ASP A 222 -10.61 13.92 -19.57
C ASP A 222 -9.19 13.84 -18.99
N PHE A 223 -8.96 12.93 -18.04
CA PHE A 223 -7.65 12.69 -17.46
C PHE A 223 -6.64 12.11 -18.47
N SER A 224 -7.02 11.08 -19.22
CA SER A 224 -6.19 10.46 -20.27
C SER A 224 -5.87 11.46 -21.36
N TYR A 225 -6.85 12.27 -21.76
CA TYR A 225 -6.66 13.33 -22.73
C TYR A 225 -5.68 14.39 -22.22
N SER A 226 -5.87 14.89 -20.99
CA SER A 226 -4.97 15.86 -20.36
C SER A 226 -3.53 15.34 -20.24
N LEU A 227 -3.36 14.06 -19.90
CA LEU A 227 -2.05 13.42 -19.81
C LEU A 227 -1.37 13.31 -21.18
N LYS A 228 -2.12 12.99 -22.24
CA LYS A 228 -1.61 12.99 -23.62
C LYS A 228 -1.21 14.39 -24.09
N GLN A 229 -2.01 15.40 -23.76
CA GLN A 229 -1.68 16.81 -24.07
C GLN A 229 -0.39 17.27 -23.37
N LEU A 230 -0.23 16.90 -22.09
CA LEU A 230 0.98 17.18 -21.33
C LEU A 230 2.23 16.53 -21.96
N CYS A 231 2.05 15.34 -22.54
CA CYS A 231 3.10 14.52 -23.13
C CYS A 231 3.16 14.67 -24.67
N ASN A 232 2.90 15.88 -25.20
CA ASN A 232 2.86 16.15 -26.63
C ASN A 232 4.26 16.49 -27.22
N THR A 233 5.23 15.59 -27.04
CA THR A 233 6.60 15.75 -27.56
C THR A 233 7.11 14.43 -28.14
N SER A 234 8.13 14.47 -29.00
CA SER A 234 8.74 13.25 -29.57
C SER A 234 9.44 12.37 -28.52
N THR A 235 9.81 12.95 -27.37
CA THR A 235 10.49 12.25 -26.27
C THR A 235 9.56 11.89 -25.13
N CYS A 236 8.24 11.96 -25.32
CA CYS A 236 7.25 11.60 -24.31
C CYS A 236 6.12 10.79 -24.95
N LEU A 237 5.78 9.65 -24.36
CA LEU A 237 4.67 8.81 -24.78
C LEU A 237 3.77 8.45 -23.59
N VAL A 238 2.47 8.36 -23.84
CA VAL A 238 1.49 7.87 -22.87
C VAL A 238 0.92 6.54 -23.33
N LYS A 239 0.92 5.54 -22.46
CA LYS A 239 0.20 4.27 -22.65
C LYS A 239 -0.80 4.05 -21.52
N ARG A 240 -1.83 3.26 -21.80
CA ARG A 240 -2.84 2.87 -20.82
C ARG A 240 -2.62 1.42 -20.40
N PHE A 241 -2.70 1.15 -19.11
CA PHE A 241 -2.71 -0.23 -18.60
C PHE A 241 -4.10 -0.83 -18.71
N ASN A 242 -4.21 -1.97 -19.40
CA ASN A 242 -5.47 -2.68 -19.53
C ASN A 242 -5.64 -3.69 -18.39
N PHE A 243 -6.41 -3.33 -17.36
CA PHE A 243 -6.68 -4.23 -16.23
C PHE A 243 -7.60 -5.41 -16.58
N GLU A 244 -8.40 -5.33 -17.65
CA GLU A 244 -9.34 -6.40 -18.03
C GLU A 244 -8.61 -7.66 -18.53
N ASP A 245 -7.36 -7.52 -18.99
CA ASP A 245 -6.54 -8.65 -19.41
C ASP A 245 -6.01 -9.47 -18.21
N TYR A 246 -6.17 -9.00 -16.96
CA TYR A 246 -5.51 -9.54 -15.76
C TYR A 246 -6.47 -9.81 -14.59
N PRO A 247 -6.04 -10.55 -13.54
CA PRO A 247 -6.89 -10.84 -12.38
C PRO A 247 -7.39 -9.59 -11.65
N GLU A 248 -8.59 -9.67 -11.06
CA GLU A 248 -9.30 -8.54 -10.46
C GLU A 248 -8.47 -7.78 -9.41
N HIS A 249 -7.65 -8.46 -8.61
CA HIS A 249 -6.85 -7.82 -7.56
C HIS A 249 -5.79 -6.86 -8.09
N LEU A 250 -5.42 -6.91 -9.38
CA LEU A 250 -4.50 -5.93 -9.94
C LEU A 250 -5.10 -4.52 -10.01
N LYS A 251 -6.44 -4.40 -10.01
CA LYS A 251 -7.14 -3.11 -9.95
C LYS A 251 -6.89 -2.39 -8.60
N ASP A 252 -6.46 -3.11 -7.57
CA ASP A 252 -6.01 -2.53 -6.32
C ASP A 252 -4.59 -1.96 -6.47
N LEU A 253 -4.53 -0.65 -6.74
CA LEU A 253 -3.28 0.08 -6.96
C LEU A 253 -2.37 0.10 -5.72
N THR A 254 -2.88 -0.22 -4.52
CA THR A 254 -2.04 -0.32 -3.31
C THR A 254 -1.07 -1.49 -3.38
N LEU A 255 -1.44 -2.55 -4.10
CA LEU A 255 -0.59 -3.74 -4.31
C LEU A 255 0.54 -3.46 -5.30
N ARG A 256 0.37 -2.45 -6.16
CA ARG A 256 1.26 -2.09 -7.28
C ARG A 256 1.62 -3.29 -8.19
N ALA A 257 0.74 -4.29 -8.24
CA ALA A 257 0.92 -5.53 -8.99
C ALA A 257 1.05 -5.31 -10.51
N TYR A 258 0.56 -4.17 -11.03
CA TYR A 258 0.73 -3.76 -12.43
C TYR A 258 2.20 -3.48 -12.80
N ARG A 259 3.04 -3.06 -11.85
CA ARG A 259 4.42 -2.60 -12.12
C ARG A 259 5.30 -3.69 -12.75
N PRO A 260 5.45 -4.90 -12.18
CA PRO A 260 6.24 -5.96 -12.81
C PRO A 260 5.74 -6.37 -14.19
N ILE A 261 4.43 -6.27 -14.43
CA ILE A 261 3.82 -6.60 -15.73
C ILE A 261 4.20 -5.56 -16.78
N ILE A 262 4.11 -4.27 -16.45
CA ILE A 262 4.58 -3.18 -17.31
C ILE A 262 6.07 -3.36 -17.61
N LEU A 263 6.88 -3.62 -16.58
CA LEU A 263 8.32 -3.80 -16.74
C LEU A 263 8.65 -5.00 -17.64
N GLN A 264 8.00 -6.14 -17.44
CA GLN A 264 8.20 -7.32 -18.30
C GLN A 264 7.80 -7.04 -19.75
N THR A 265 6.68 -6.36 -19.96
CA THR A 265 6.21 -5.94 -21.29
C THR A 265 7.26 -5.10 -22.02
N LEU A 266 7.94 -4.20 -21.31
CA LEU A 266 8.96 -3.34 -21.89
C LEU A 266 10.29 -4.07 -22.09
N LEU A 267 10.66 -4.99 -21.20
CA LEU A 267 11.85 -5.81 -21.37
C LEU A 267 11.73 -6.76 -22.56
N ASP A 268 10.52 -7.23 -22.91
CA ASP A 268 10.33 -8.05 -24.10
C ASP A 268 10.77 -7.31 -25.38
N SER A 269 10.59 -5.98 -25.43
CA SER A 269 11.02 -5.12 -26.54
C SER A 269 12.53 -4.96 -26.72
N GLY A 270 13.37 -5.50 -25.81
CA GLY A 270 14.83 -5.53 -25.97
C GLY A 270 15.59 -4.33 -25.38
N ASN A 271 14.93 -3.45 -24.64
CA ASN A 271 15.50 -2.20 -24.13
C ASN A 271 15.89 -2.26 -22.64
N CYS A 272 16.73 -1.33 -22.19
CA CYS A 272 16.88 -1.05 -20.77
C CYS A 272 15.75 -0.10 -20.32
N VAL A 273 15.23 -0.31 -19.12
CA VAL A 273 14.13 0.44 -18.53
C VAL A 273 14.58 0.99 -17.18
N LEU A 274 14.48 2.31 -17.01
CA LEU A 274 14.60 2.95 -15.72
C LEU A 274 13.20 3.31 -15.21
N TRP A 275 12.69 2.51 -14.29
CA TRP A 275 11.48 2.82 -13.55
C TRP A 275 11.76 3.88 -12.49
N LEU A 276 10.90 4.88 -12.47
CA LEU A 276 10.82 5.88 -11.42
C LEU A 276 9.35 6.05 -11.06
N ASP A 277 9.00 5.92 -9.78
CA ASP A 277 7.68 6.36 -9.32
C ASP A 277 7.50 7.86 -9.62
N ILE A 278 6.24 8.28 -9.80
CA ILE A 278 5.92 9.64 -10.27
C ILE A 278 6.37 10.74 -9.29
N ASP A 279 6.63 10.36 -8.03
CA ASP A 279 7.14 11.23 -6.98
C ASP A 279 8.68 11.22 -6.91
N ARG A 280 9.40 10.56 -7.82
CA ARG A 280 10.86 10.64 -7.88
C ARG A 280 11.31 11.82 -8.72
N ARG A 281 12.43 12.43 -8.33
CA ARG A 281 13.07 13.54 -9.04
C ARG A 281 14.55 13.24 -9.24
N LEU A 282 14.98 13.24 -10.49
CA LEU A 282 16.37 13.17 -10.91
C LEU A 282 17.19 14.32 -10.33
N MET A 283 18.48 14.01 -10.13
CA MET A 283 19.49 14.93 -9.58
C MET A 283 20.49 15.36 -10.66
N ARG A 284 21.33 16.36 -10.36
CA ARG A 284 22.39 16.82 -11.28
C ARG A 284 23.35 15.70 -11.70
N SER A 285 23.66 14.76 -10.81
CA SER A 285 24.55 13.63 -11.08
C SER A 285 23.90 12.47 -11.86
N SER A 286 22.62 12.56 -12.22
CA SER A 286 21.86 11.43 -12.77
C SER A 286 22.45 10.89 -14.06
N GLN A 287 22.88 11.76 -14.98
CA GLN A 287 23.42 11.32 -16.26
C GLN A 287 24.70 10.51 -16.10
N LEU A 288 25.67 11.03 -15.33
CA LEU A 288 26.94 10.33 -15.06
C LEU A 288 26.69 9.02 -14.32
N ASN A 289 25.86 9.06 -13.27
CA ASN A 289 25.54 7.89 -12.48
C ASN A 289 24.80 6.84 -13.33
N LEU A 290 23.86 7.24 -14.20
CA LEU A 290 23.14 6.31 -15.06
C LEU A 290 24.07 5.55 -15.99
N GLN A 291 25.03 6.22 -16.63
CA GLN A 291 26.03 5.54 -17.48
C GLN A 291 26.84 4.49 -16.69
N GLN A 292 27.27 4.83 -15.47
CA GLN A 292 27.97 3.88 -14.59
C GLN A 292 27.09 2.69 -14.22
N LEU A 293 25.82 2.94 -13.90
CA LEU A 293 24.87 1.89 -13.53
C LEU A 293 24.51 0.97 -14.71
N LEU A 294 24.45 1.49 -15.93
CA LEU A 294 24.28 0.66 -17.14
C LEU A 294 25.47 -0.26 -17.36
N ASN A 295 26.69 0.23 -17.14
CA ASN A 295 27.87 -0.63 -17.21
C ASN A 295 27.83 -1.72 -16.12
N LEU A 296 27.42 -1.37 -14.90
CA LEU A 296 27.26 -2.33 -13.80
C LEU A 296 26.14 -3.34 -14.06
N SER A 297 25.04 -2.94 -14.71
CA SER A 297 23.95 -3.86 -15.01
C SER A 297 24.37 -4.93 -16.01
N GLN A 298 25.24 -4.59 -16.96
CA GLN A 298 25.74 -5.49 -18.00
C GLN A 298 26.93 -6.34 -17.55
N HIS A 299 27.86 -5.75 -16.79
CA HIS A 299 29.16 -6.35 -16.49
C HIS A 299 29.44 -6.55 -14.99
N GLY A 300 28.61 -6.01 -14.10
CA GLY A 300 28.82 -6.00 -12.65
C GLY A 300 28.27 -7.22 -11.91
N GLY A 301 27.84 -8.27 -12.63
CA GLY A 301 27.27 -9.48 -12.04
C GLY A 301 25.88 -9.30 -11.44
N SER A 302 25.21 -8.18 -11.74
CA SER A 302 23.84 -7.92 -11.27
C SER A 302 22.76 -8.49 -12.21
N ASP A 303 23.17 -9.25 -13.23
CA ASP A 303 22.32 -9.85 -14.26
C ASP A 303 21.31 -8.85 -14.85
N GLY A 304 21.66 -7.57 -15.01
CA GLY A 304 20.77 -6.58 -15.61
C GLY A 304 19.83 -5.85 -14.65
N ILE A 305 19.83 -6.13 -13.34
CA ILE A 305 19.03 -5.36 -12.36
C ILE A 305 19.92 -4.46 -11.50
N ILE A 306 19.45 -3.25 -11.24
CA ILE A 306 20.05 -2.30 -10.32
C ILE A 306 18.93 -1.62 -9.51
N GLY A 307 19.05 -1.63 -8.18
CA GLY A 307 18.10 -1.03 -7.26
C GLY A 307 18.79 -0.34 -6.08
N TRP A 308 18.01 0.35 -5.25
CA TRP A 308 18.52 1.10 -4.09
C TRP A 308 17.95 0.55 -2.80
N SER A 309 18.78 0.49 -1.76
CA SER A 309 18.36 -0.05 -0.47
C SER A 309 17.18 0.75 0.12
N ALA A 310 16.14 0.04 0.55
CA ALA A 310 15.03 0.58 1.34
C ALA A 310 15.40 0.78 2.83
N GLY A 311 16.62 0.36 3.24
CA GLY A 311 17.11 0.52 4.62
C GLY A 311 16.65 -0.57 5.60
N HIS A 312 15.89 -1.57 5.14
CA HIS A 312 15.34 -2.63 5.97
C HIS A 312 15.64 -4.03 5.38
N PRO A 313 15.72 -5.08 6.22
CA PRO A 313 15.78 -6.47 5.73
C PRO A 313 14.49 -6.86 5.02
N THR A 314 14.57 -7.69 3.98
CA THR A 314 13.39 -8.16 3.25
C THR A 314 12.38 -8.87 4.13
N SER A 315 12.85 -9.67 5.10
CA SER A 315 11.99 -10.36 6.07
C SER A 315 11.16 -9.42 6.94
N SER A 316 11.58 -8.16 7.14
CA SER A 316 10.87 -7.21 7.99
C SER A 316 9.62 -6.63 7.34
N LEU A 317 9.55 -6.62 6.01
CA LEU A 317 8.45 -6.06 5.20
C LEU A 317 7.76 -7.10 4.31
N THR A 318 8.09 -8.38 4.49
CA THR A 318 7.51 -9.49 3.75
C THR A 318 6.66 -10.33 4.69
N HIS A 319 5.37 -10.46 4.38
CA HIS A 319 4.47 -11.29 5.16
C HIS A 319 4.94 -12.76 5.12
N PRO A 320 5.06 -13.49 6.24
CA PRO A 320 5.65 -14.83 6.28
C PRO A 320 5.01 -15.85 5.32
N LYS A 321 3.71 -15.69 5.04
CA LYS A 321 2.97 -16.54 4.09
C LYS A 321 3.36 -16.34 2.61
N MET A 322 4.17 -15.35 2.25
CA MET A 322 4.68 -15.16 0.89
C MET A 322 5.82 -16.15 0.57
N PHE A 323 6.75 -16.38 1.50
CA PHE A 323 7.95 -17.21 1.27
C PHE A 323 7.65 -18.64 0.76
N PRO A 324 6.63 -19.35 1.27
CA PRO A 324 6.29 -20.68 0.75
C PRO A 324 5.96 -20.72 -0.74
N PHE A 325 5.39 -19.65 -1.32
CA PHE A 325 5.14 -19.60 -2.78
C PHE A 325 6.44 -19.66 -3.58
N PHE A 326 7.48 -19.03 -3.06
CA PHE A 326 8.83 -19.00 -3.62
C PHE A 326 9.68 -20.21 -3.19
N GLN A 327 9.10 -21.18 -2.48
CA GLN A 327 9.80 -22.38 -1.99
C GLN A 327 11.07 -22.05 -1.19
N THR A 328 10.97 -21.05 -0.31
CA THR A 328 12.05 -20.62 0.57
C THR A 328 11.51 -20.32 1.97
N ASP A 329 12.43 -20.19 2.92
CA ASP A 329 12.15 -19.81 4.29
C ASP A 329 12.53 -18.35 4.58
N VAL A 330 11.93 -17.78 5.63
CA VAL A 330 12.12 -16.37 6.02
C VAL A 330 13.55 -16.10 6.52
N GLU A 331 14.19 -17.11 7.09
CA GLU A 331 15.53 -17.08 7.67
C GLU A 331 16.59 -16.63 6.66
N ASN A 332 16.43 -17.03 5.40
CA ASN A 332 17.31 -16.66 4.29
C ASN A 332 17.28 -15.14 4.03
N TYR A 333 16.27 -14.44 4.54
CA TYR A 333 16.03 -13.01 4.29
C TYR A 333 16.27 -12.13 5.51
N TYR A 334 16.76 -12.68 6.62
CA TYR A 334 17.06 -11.88 7.82
C TYR A 334 18.13 -10.82 7.59
N PHE A 335 19.09 -11.09 6.69
CA PHE A 335 20.16 -10.16 6.35
C PHE A 335 20.16 -9.73 4.88
N HIS A 336 19.22 -10.24 4.08
CA HIS A 336 18.99 -9.78 2.73
C HIS A 336 18.44 -8.35 2.78
N ARG A 337 19.19 -7.37 2.24
CA ARG A 337 18.73 -5.98 2.21
C ARG A 337 17.65 -5.81 1.17
N MET A 338 16.53 -5.24 1.57
CA MET A 338 15.44 -4.92 0.67
C MET A 338 15.83 -3.73 -0.22
N ILE A 339 15.53 -3.82 -1.52
CA ILE A 339 15.56 -2.69 -2.44
C ILE A 339 14.17 -2.05 -2.57
N ASP A 340 14.14 -0.74 -2.76
CA ASP A 340 12.94 0.05 -3.01
C ASP A 340 12.66 0.10 -4.53
N PRO A 341 11.58 -0.52 -5.02
CA PRO A 341 11.23 -0.50 -6.44
C PRO A 341 10.64 0.84 -6.90
N SER A 342 10.55 1.87 -6.04
CA SER A 342 10.23 3.24 -6.48
C SER A 342 11.27 3.80 -7.45
N GLN A 343 12.46 3.18 -7.51
CA GLN A 343 13.52 3.49 -8.43
C GLN A 343 14.23 2.17 -8.80
N LEU A 344 14.14 1.74 -10.06
CA LEU A 344 14.65 0.45 -10.49
C LEU A 344 15.16 0.52 -11.93
N LEU A 345 16.41 0.13 -12.17
CA LEU A 345 16.96 -0.01 -13.52
C LEU A 345 17.00 -1.50 -13.89
N LEU A 346 16.41 -1.84 -15.03
CA LEU A 346 16.35 -3.18 -15.58
C LEU A 346 16.88 -3.18 -17.02
N CYS A 347 17.83 -4.05 -17.32
CA CYS A 347 18.34 -4.30 -18.66
C CYS A 347 18.12 -5.77 -18.97
N LYS A 348 17.54 -6.07 -20.13
CA LYS A 348 17.17 -7.44 -20.50
C LYS A 348 18.40 -8.37 -20.43
N SER A 349 18.27 -9.45 -19.67
CA SER A 349 19.17 -10.59 -19.67
C SER A 349 18.34 -11.86 -19.42
N ASN A 350 18.82 -13.01 -19.90
CA ASN A 350 18.09 -14.27 -19.68
C ASN A 350 17.98 -14.61 -18.19
N ASN A 351 19.02 -14.31 -17.41
CA ASN A 351 19.01 -14.48 -15.96
C ASN A 351 17.99 -13.55 -15.28
N LEU A 352 17.91 -12.27 -15.70
CA LEU A 352 16.92 -11.34 -15.16
C LEU A 352 15.50 -11.86 -15.38
N VAL A 353 15.21 -12.24 -16.62
CA VAL A 353 13.86 -12.64 -17.02
C VAL A 353 13.46 -13.92 -16.29
N SER A 354 14.29 -14.95 -16.33
CA SER A 354 13.98 -16.26 -15.76
C SER A 354 14.03 -16.30 -14.22
N LYS A 355 15.02 -15.66 -13.59
CA LYS A 355 15.25 -15.78 -12.14
C LYS A 355 14.60 -14.68 -11.31
N VAL A 356 14.28 -13.52 -11.90
CA VAL A 356 13.71 -12.38 -11.17
C VAL A 356 12.34 -12.00 -11.70
N MET A 357 12.23 -11.64 -12.99
CA MET A 357 10.96 -11.13 -13.54
C MET A 357 9.87 -12.20 -13.54
N HIS A 358 10.17 -13.43 -13.94
CA HIS A 358 9.21 -14.53 -13.95
C HIS A 358 8.60 -14.78 -12.56
N PRO A 359 9.38 -15.07 -11.49
CA PRO A 359 8.80 -15.28 -10.17
C PRO A 359 8.15 -14.02 -9.56
N TRP A 360 8.66 -12.81 -9.89
CA TRP A 360 8.05 -11.56 -9.45
C TRP A 360 6.65 -11.36 -10.07
N VAL A 361 6.55 -11.46 -11.40
CA VAL A 361 5.27 -11.39 -12.13
C VAL A 361 4.32 -12.49 -11.65
N ALA A 362 4.81 -13.72 -11.53
CA ALA A 362 4.01 -14.86 -11.08
C ALA A 362 3.35 -14.61 -9.72
N CYS A 363 4.11 -14.07 -8.76
CA CYS A 363 3.56 -13.74 -7.46
C CYS A 363 2.51 -12.63 -7.55
N THR A 364 2.74 -11.59 -8.36
CA THR A 364 1.77 -10.49 -8.53
C THR A 364 0.47 -10.91 -9.21
N LEU A 365 0.51 -11.92 -10.08
CA LEU A 365 -0.69 -12.50 -10.68
C LEU A 365 -1.47 -13.40 -9.70
N LYS A 366 -0.92 -13.75 -8.55
CA LYS A 366 -1.56 -14.60 -7.54
C LYS A 366 -1.86 -13.81 -6.27
N LYS A 367 -3.15 -13.52 -6.03
CA LYS A 367 -3.62 -12.69 -4.90
C LYS A 367 -3.03 -13.14 -3.55
N ASP A 368 -3.09 -14.44 -3.25
CA ASP A 368 -2.60 -14.97 -1.98
C ASP A 368 -1.07 -14.91 -1.83
N CYS A 369 -0.32 -14.75 -2.93
CA CYS A 369 1.12 -14.53 -2.90
C CYS A 369 1.45 -13.06 -2.64
N VAL A 370 0.94 -12.16 -3.48
CA VAL A 370 1.26 -10.72 -3.41
C VAL A 370 0.61 -10.02 -2.21
N ALA A 371 -0.56 -10.49 -1.78
CA ALA A 371 -1.30 -9.95 -0.65
C ALA A 371 -1.83 -11.10 0.23
N PRO A 372 -0.95 -11.85 0.92
CA PRO A 372 -1.38 -12.97 1.74
C PRO A 372 -2.34 -12.52 2.85
N PHE A 373 -3.25 -13.40 3.27
CA PHE A 373 -4.18 -13.10 4.36
C PHE A 373 -3.45 -12.61 5.62
N GLY A 374 -3.82 -11.41 6.09
CA GLY A 374 -3.20 -10.69 7.21
C GLY A 374 -2.17 -9.64 6.80
N ALA A 375 -1.89 -9.48 5.51
CA ALA A 375 -1.06 -8.40 4.99
C ALA A 375 -1.77 -7.04 5.10
N GLN A 376 -1.01 -6.03 5.51
CA GLN A 376 -1.49 -4.65 5.64
C GLN A 376 -0.33 -3.68 5.37
N THR A 377 -0.61 -2.51 4.79
CA THR A 377 0.41 -1.50 4.46
C THR A 377 0.89 -0.71 5.68
N SER A 378 0.03 -0.53 6.67
CA SER A 378 0.25 0.37 7.80
C SER A 378 0.57 -0.39 9.10
N GLY A 379 0.94 0.35 10.14
CA GLY A 379 1.22 -0.22 11.47
C GLY A 379 2.58 -0.92 11.56
N CYS A 380 3.54 -0.58 10.69
CA CYS A 380 4.90 -1.10 10.73
C CYS A 380 5.58 -0.79 12.07
N ARG A 381 6.11 -1.81 12.72
CA ARG A 381 6.81 -1.74 14.01
C ARG A 381 8.30 -2.01 13.87
N PHE A 382 9.05 -0.98 13.50
CA PHE A 382 10.51 -1.03 13.40
C PHE A 382 11.23 -0.80 14.74
N ASP A 383 10.47 -0.47 15.79
CA ASP A 383 10.95 -0.37 17.17
C ASP A 383 11.34 -1.75 17.76
N LYS A 384 10.81 -2.83 17.20
CA LYS A 384 11.10 -4.19 17.64
C LYS A 384 12.48 -4.64 17.17
N LYS A 385 13.32 -5.05 18.12
CA LYS A 385 14.58 -5.74 17.82
C LYS A 385 14.41 -7.27 17.86
N PRO A 386 15.19 -8.01 17.06
CA PRO A 386 16.03 -7.53 15.95
C PRO A 386 15.20 -7.05 14.75
N LEU A 387 15.76 -6.12 13.98
CA LEU A 387 15.09 -5.40 12.87
C LEU A 387 14.60 -6.34 11.74
N TYR A 388 15.18 -7.52 11.63
CA TYR A 388 14.79 -8.51 10.62
C TYR A 388 13.47 -9.22 10.91
N ARG A 389 12.90 -9.06 12.11
CA ARG A 389 11.58 -9.61 12.42
C ARG A 389 10.52 -8.91 11.58
N TYR A 390 9.50 -9.66 11.18
CA TYR A 390 8.33 -9.11 10.50
C TYR A 390 7.76 -7.94 11.30
N SER A 391 7.69 -6.77 10.68
CA SER A 391 7.32 -5.51 11.33
C SER A 391 5.81 -5.38 11.53
N GLY A 392 5.01 -6.33 11.02
CA GLY A 392 3.56 -6.25 11.06
C GLY A 392 2.93 -5.54 9.87
N CYS A 393 3.73 -5.11 8.89
CA CYS A 393 3.25 -4.56 7.62
C CYS A 393 3.94 -5.22 6.42
N HIS A 394 3.30 -5.13 5.26
CA HIS A 394 3.68 -5.83 4.05
C HIS A 394 3.86 -4.88 2.86
N ALA A 395 4.93 -5.08 2.10
CA ALA A 395 5.29 -4.25 0.95
C ALA A 395 4.84 -4.80 -0.41
N TYR A 396 3.95 -5.80 -0.44
CA TYR A 396 3.28 -6.30 -1.65
C TYR A 396 4.25 -6.68 -2.79
N ASP A 397 4.13 -6.06 -3.97
CA ASP A 397 5.00 -6.36 -5.11
C ASP A 397 6.49 -6.10 -4.81
N ALA A 398 6.80 -5.11 -3.96
CA ALA A 398 8.16 -4.84 -3.52
C ALA A 398 8.70 -5.99 -2.66
N ALA A 399 7.86 -6.60 -1.82
CA ALA A 399 8.24 -7.80 -1.09
C ALA A 399 8.50 -8.96 -2.05
N ALA A 400 7.60 -9.19 -3.01
CA ALA A 400 7.74 -10.24 -4.02
C ALA A 400 9.03 -10.10 -4.85
N LEU A 401 9.37 -8.88 -5.30
CA LEU A 401 10.63 -8.58 -5.99
C LEU A 401 11.83 -8.99 -5.14
N ASN A 402 11.81 -8.62 -3.87
CA ASN A 402 12.94 -8.85 -2.99
C ASN A 402 13.10 -10.31 -2.56
N VAL A 403 12.01 -11.09 -2.50
CA VAL A 403 12.10 -12.54 -2.36
C VAL A 403 12.70 -13.16 -3.62
N ALA A 404 12.23 -12.76 -4.81
CA ALA A 404 12.83 -13.22 -6.08
C ALA A 404 14.33 -12.91 -6.17
N LEU A 405 14.75 -11.71 -5.73
CA LEU A 405 16.16 -11.32 -5.70
C LEU A 405 17.01 -12.16 -4.74
N GLY A 406 16.51 -12.49 -3.55
CA GLY A 406 17.27 -13.34 -2.63
C GLY A 406 17.44 -14.77 -3.14
N LEU A 407 16.48 -15.28 -3.93
CA LEU A 407 16.64 -16.54 -4.65
C LEU A 407 17.67 -16.44 -5.79
N ALA A 408 17.60 -15.38 -6.59
CA ALA A 408 18.50 -15.19 -7.72
C ALA A 408 19.97 -14.94 -7.28
N PHE A 409 20.15 -14.31 -6.12
CA PHE A 409 21.44 -13.87 -5.60
C PHE A 409 21.64 -14.26 -4.11
N PRO A 410 21.83 -15.56 -3.81
CA PRO A 410 21.80 -16.07 -2.43
C PRO A 410 23.01 -15.66 -1.58
N LEU A 411 24.16 -15.32 -2.20
CA LEU A 411 25.41 -15.04 -1.48
C LEU A 411 25.68 -13.54 -1.31
N HIS A 412 25.48 -12.76 -2.37
CA HIS A 412 25.87 -11.35 -2.45
C HIS A 412 24.80 -10.57 -3.20
N GLN A 413 24.68 -9.26 -2.96
CA GLN A 413 23.67 -8.41 -3.59
C GLN A 413 24.33 -7.39 -4.55
N PRO A 414 24.84 -7.83 -5.72
CA PRO A 414 25.57 -6.97 -6.66
C PRO A 414 24.68 -5.91 -7.31
N TYR A 415 23.36 -6.08 -7.26
CA TYR A 415 22.37 -5.16 -7.81
C TYR A 415 22.08 -3.94 -6.91
N ILE A 416 22.66 -3.83 -5.71
CA ILE A 416 22.44 -2.66 -4.85
C ILE A 416 23.38 -1.53 -5.25
N ALA A 417 22.82 -0.47 -5.83
CA ALA A 417 23.53 0.74 -6.18
C ALA A 417 24.01 1.52 -4.95
N ARG A 418 25.20 2.11 -5.07
CA ARG A 418 25.77 3.03 -4.06
C ARG A 418 25.48 4.49 -4.37
N SER A 419 25.41 4.84 -5.66
CA SER A 419 25.14 6.19 -6.13
C SER A 419 23.65 6.38 -6.38
N SER A 420 23.05 7.42 -5.78
CA SER A 420 21.66 7.76 -6.11
C SER A 420 21.56 8.49 -7.45
N ILE A 421 20.48 8.25 -8.19
CA ILE A 421 20.11 9.01 -9.39
C ILE A 421 18.85 9.86 -9.17
N SER A 422 18.08 9.59 -8.12
CA SER A 422 16.89 10.37 -7.83
C SER A 422 16.67 10.53 -6.33
N ARG A 423 15.75 11.43 -5.98
CA ARG A 423 15.26 11.65 -4.62
C ARG A 423 13.73 11.72 -4.63
N PRO A 424 13.05 11.42 -3.51
CA PRO A 424 11.63 11.71 -3.38
C PRO A 424 11.35 13.20 -3.59
N SER A 425 10.22 13.52 -4.21
CA SER A 425 9.70 14.88 -4.30
C SER A 425 9.31 15.35 -2.90
N GLN A 426 9.56 16.61 -2.62
CA GLN A 426 9.05 17.21 -1.39
C GLN A 426 7.56 17.41 -1.61
N LYS A 427 6.73 16.63 -0.90
CA LYS A 427 5.30 16.94 -0.82
C LYS A 427 5.19 18.27 -0.09
N TYR A 428 4.86 19.35 -0.80
CA TYR A 428 4.45 20.59 -0.15
C TYR A 428 3.18 20.27 0.64
N ASN A 429 3.28 20.29 1.96
CA ASN A 429 2.10 20.29 2.81
C ASN A 429 1.35 21.59 2.54
N LEU A 430 0.35 21.54 1.66
CA LEU A 430 -0.66 22.58 1.49
C LEU A 430 -1.59 22.58 2.72
N THR A 431 -1.02 22.86 3.88
CA THR A 431 -1.74 23.14 5.12
C THR A 431 -0.95 24.19 5.88
N THR A 432 -1.05 25.45 5.44
CA THR A 432 -1.07 26.69 6.25
C THR A 432 -0.90 27.90 5.32
N SER A 433 -2.00 28.39 4.76
CA SER A 433 -2.15 29.81 4.42
C SER A 433 -3.63 30.11 4.16
N SER A 434 -4.38 30.32 5.23
CA SER A 434 -5.62 31.11 5.25
C SER A 434 -5.80 31.67 6.65
#